data_AF-A0AAD7R1G6-F1
#
_entry.id   AF-A0AAD7R1G6-F1
#
_cell.length_a   1.000
_cell.length_b   1.000
_cell.length_c   1.000
_cell.angle_alpha   90.00
_cell.angle_beta   90.00
_cell.angle_gamma   90.00
#
_symmetry.space_group_name_H-M   'P 1'
#
loop_
_entity.id
_entity.type
_entity.pdbx_description
1 polymer ?
#
loop_
_entity_poly.entity_id
_entity_poly.type
_entity_poly.pdbx_seq_one_letter_code
_entity_poly.pdbx_strand_id
1 'polypeptide(L)'
;MQTVGLIHTLEQRLNRMQTVGLIHTLEQCLNRMQTVGLIHTLEQCLNRMQTVGLIHTLEQCLNRMQTVGLIHTLEQCLNRMQTVGLIHTLEQCFNRMQTVGLIHTLEQCLNRMQTVGLIHTLEQCLNRMQTVGLIHTLEQCLNRMQTVGLIHKLCVCF
;
A
#
# COMPACT_ATOMS: atom_id res chain seq x y z
N MET A 1 9.07 -16.30 15.57
CA MET A 1 7.97 -17.28 15.51
C MET A 1 7.80 -17.72 14.07
N GLN A 2 7.72 -19.03 13.86
CA GLN A 2 7.34 -19.62 12.58
C GLN A 2 6.02 -20.37 12.81
N THR A 3 5.03 -20.10 11.97
CA THR A 3 3.71 -20.73 12.08
C THR A 3 3.22 -21.15 10.70
N VAL A 4 2.67 -22.35 10.59
CA VAL A 4 1.88 -22.78 9.44
C VAL A 4 0.47 -23.04 9.95
N GLY A 5 -0.52 -22.36 9.37
CA GLY A 5 -1.93 -22.50 9.77
C GLY A 5 -2.61 -21.18 10.13
N LEU A 6 -3.51 -21.23 11.11
CA LEU A 6 -4.34 -20.11 11.52
C LEU A 6 -3.81 -19.46 12.80
N ILE A 7 -3.62 -18.15 12.77
CA ILE A 7 -3.52 -17.31 13.96
C ILE A 7 -4.82 -16.54 14.06
N HIS A 8 -5.62 -16.81 15.08
CA HIS A 8 -6.89 -16.09 15.27
C HIS A 8 -6.62 -14.67 15.77
N THR A 9 -5.95 -14.53 16.91
CA THR A 9 -5.59 -13.22 17.45
C THR A 9 -4.16 -13.27 17.96
N LEU A 10 -3.43 -12.19 17.71
CA LEU A 10 -2.11 -11.99 18.28
C LEU A 10 -1.91 -10.50 18.56
N GLU A 11 -1.80 -10.14 19.83
CA GLU A 11 -1.68 -8.73 20.23
C GLU A 11 -0.34 -8.17 19.74
N GLN A 12 0.78 -8.69 20.26
CA GLN A 12 2.08 -8.10 19.97
C GLN A 12 3.14 -9.11 19.56
N ARG A 13 3.97 -8.73 18.60
CA ARG A 13 5.27 -9.36 18.35
C ARG A 13 6.40 -8.36 18.19
N LEU A 14 7.39 -8.53 19.07
CA LEU A 14 8.61 -7.73 19.14
C LEU A 14 9.59 -8.00 18.00
N ASN A 15 9.80 -9.27 17.64
CA ASN A 15 10.90 -9.68 16.78
C ASN A 15 10.43 -10.15 15.41
N ARG A 16 11.00 -11.27 14.92
CA ARG A 16 10.69 -11.83 13.61
C ARG A 16 9.49 -12.77 13.69
N MET A 17 8.54 -12.57 12.78
CA MET A 17 7.42 -13.46 12.51
C MET A 17 7.49 -13.93 11.06
N GLN A 18 7.29 -15.23 10.87
CA GLN A 18 7.10 -15.85 9.57
C GLN A 18 5.85 -16.72 9.65
N THR A 19 4.88 -16.46 8.77
CA THR A 19 3.60 -17.20 8.77
C THR A 19 3.27 -17.67 7.37
N VAL A 20 2.85 -18.92 7.24
CA VAL A 20 2.19 -19.44 6.05
C VAL A 20 0.76 -19.82 6.44
N GLY A 21 -0.23 -19.10 5.92
CA GLY A 21 -1.64 -19.33 6.25
C GLY A 21 -2.42 -18.04 6.53
N LEU A 22 -3.31 -18.09 7.51
CA LEU A 22 -4.25 -17.01 7.81
C LEU A 22 -3.89 -16.36 9.15
N ILE A 23 -3.77 -15.04 9.15
CA ILE A 23 -3.80 -14.21 10.35
C ILE A 23 -5.13 -13.46 10.32
N HIS A 24 -6.03 -13.77 11.25
CA HIS A 24 -7.29 -13.04 11.33
C HIS A 24 -7.05 -11.66 11.93
N THR A 25 -6.42 -11.57 13.10
CA THR A 25 -6.08 -10.28 13.71
C THR A 25 -4.65 -10.27 14.26
N LEU A 26 -3.90 -9.23 13.94
CA LEU A 26 -2.64 -8.89 14.59
C LEU A 26 -2.60 -7.40 14.91
N GLU A 27 -2.47 -7.03 16.18
CA GLU A 27 -2.47 -5.60 16.54
C GLU A 27 -1.12 -4.99 16.17
N GLN A 28 -0.01 -5.56 16.65
CA GLN A 28 1.30 -4.94 16.49
C GLN A 28 2.42 -5.89 16.08
N CYS A 29 3.16 -5.49 15.05
CA CYS A 29 4.47 -6.04 14.72
C CYS A 29 5.56 -4.96 14.71
N LEU A 30 6.49 -5.07 15.65
CA LEU A 30 7.50 -4.04 15.89
C LEU A 30 8.69 -4.13 14.91
N ASN A 31 9.10 -5.34 14.51
CA ASN A 31 10.35 -5.52 13.76
C ASN A 31 10.20 -6.09 12.34
N ARG A 32 9.98 -7.41 12.19
CA ARG A 32 9.88 -8.00 10.85
C ARG A 32 8.79 -9.05 10.78
N MET A 33 7.90 -8.87 9.81
CA MET A 33 6.88 -9.83 9.43
C MET A 33 7.11 -10.30 8.00
N GLN A 34 6.98 -11.61 7.80
CA GLN A 34 6.84 -12.20 6.47
C GLN A 34 5.62 -13.12 6.48
N THR A 35 4.70 -12.90 5.57
CA THR A 35 3.47 -13.70 5.47
C THR A 35 3.29 -14.19 4.04
N VAL A 36 2.99 -15.48 3.90
CA VAL A 36 2.44 -16.05 2.67
C VAL A 36 1.01 -16.50 2.98
N GLY A 37 0.03 -15.83 2.42
CA GLY A 37 -1.38 -16.10 2.67
C GLY A 37 -2.21 -14.85 2.91
N LEU A 38 -3.14 -14.92 3.86
CA LEU A 38 -4.13 -13.88 4.11
C LEU A 38 -3.89 -13.24 5.48
N ILE A 39 -3.86 -11.90 5.50
CA ILE A 39 -3.98 -11.08 6.71
C ILE A 39 -5.34 -10.41 6.61
N HIS A 40 -6.27 -10.73 7.52
CA HIS A 40 -7.56 -10.05 7.53
C HIS A 40 -7.40 -8.65 8.13
N THR A 41 -6.89 -8.54 9.35
CA THR A 41 -6.62 -7.24 9.97
C THR A 41 -5.21 -7.18 10.54
N LEU A 42 -4.51 -6.09 10.25
CA LEU A 42 -3.30 -5.70 10.93
C LEU A 42 -3.35 -4.21 11.27
N GLU A 43 -3.30 -3.87 12.55
CA GLU A 43 -3.36 -2.46 12.96
C GLU A 43 -2.02 -1.78 12.65
N GLN A 44 -0.91 -2.31 13.18
CA GLN A 44 0.38 -1.61 13.07
C GLN A 44 1.56 -2.51 12.71
N CYS A 45 2.33 -2.07 11.72
CA CYS A 45 3.68 -2.56 11.45
C CYS A 45 4.71 -1.42 11.48
N LEU A 46 5.61 -1.46 12.46
CA LEU A 46 6.54 -0.35 12.66
C LEU A 46 7.72 -0.37 11.69
N ASN A 47 8.30 -1.54 11.42
CA ASN A 47 9.58 -1.60 10.72
C ASN A 47 9.52 -2.26 9.33
N ARG A 48 9.32 -3.59 9.23
CA ARG A 48 9.30 -4.27 7.93
C ARG A 48 8.19 -5.31 7.82
N MET A 49 7.40 -5.19 6.76
CA MET A 49 6.44 -6.20 6.34
C MET A 49 6.72 -6.64 4.92
N GLN A 50 6.66 -7.95 4.69
CA GLN A 50 6.63 -8.55 3.37
C GLN A 50 5.46 -9.53 3.30
N THR A 51 4.55 -9.32 2.37
CA THR A 51 3.37 -10.18 2.20
C THR A 51 3.28 -10.69 0.77
N VAL A 52 3.08 -12.00 0.62
CA VAL A 52 2.65 -12.60 -0.64
C VAL A 52 1.24 -13.13 -0.42
N GLY A 53 0.24 -12.50 -1.03
CA GLY A 53 -1.16 -12.86 -0.86
C GLY A 53 -2.05 -11.64 -0.64
N LEU A 54 -2.97 -11.72 0.31
CA LEU A 54 -4.02 -10.73 0.52
C LEU A 54 -3.88 -10.06 1.88
N ILE A 55 -3.99 -8.74 1.90
CA ILE A 55 -4.19 -7.93 3.09
C ILE A 55 -5.58 -7.31 2.95
N HIS A 56 -6.52 -7.65 3.83
CA HIS A 56 -7.84 -7.05 3.77
C HIS A 56 -7.80 -5.65 4.36
N THR A 57 -7.31 -5.52 5.59
CA THR A 57 -7.13 -4.21 6.23
C THR A 57 -5.74 -4.10 6.85
N LEU A 58 -5.07 -2.98 6.55
CA LEU A 58 -3.89 -2.54 7.27
C LEU A 58 -4.04 -1.07 7.63
N GLU A 59 -4.07 -0.75 8.91
CA GLU A 59 -4.23 0.65 9.32
C GLU A 59 -2.91 1.41 9.09
N GLN A 60 -1.80 0.93 9.67
CA GLN A 60 -0.55 1.69 9.64
C GLN A 60 0.69 0.85 9.33
N CYS A 61 1.50 1.36 8.40
CA CYS A 61 2.88 0.94 8.21
C CYS A 61 3.84 2.13 8.27
N LEU A 62 4.71 2.13 9.27
CA LEU A 62 5.57 3.29 9.54
C LEU A 62 6.79 3.33 8.62
N ASN A 63 7.45 2.19 8.36
CA ASN A 63 8.74 2.18 7.69
C ASN A 63 8.74 1.51 6.31
N ARG A 64 8.60 0.19 6.21
CA ARG A 64 8.65 -0.50 4.92
C ARG A 64 7.60 -1.60 4.78
N MET A 65 6.86 -1.52 3.68
CA MET A 65 5.95 -2.54 3.22
C MET A 65 6.31 -2.98 1.81
N GLN A 66 6.29 -4.30 1.59
CA GLN A 66 6.35 -4.91 0.27
C GLN A 66 5.22 -5.92 0.15
N THR A 67 4.37 -5.77 -0.84
CA THR A 67 3.24 -6.69 -1.08
C THR A 67 3.26 -7.19 -2.50
N VAL A 68 3.13 -8.51 -2.67
CA VAL A 68 2.80 -9.13 -3.94
C VAL A 68 1.41 -9.74 -3.80
N GLY A 69 0.42 -9.14 -4.45
CA GLY A 69 -0.98 -9.57 -4.37
C GLY A 69 -1.95 -8.41 -4.18
N LEU A 70 -2.93 -8.58 -3.29
CA LEU A 70 -4.04 -7.65 -3.10
C LEU A 70 -3.94 -6.96 -1.74
N ILE A 71 -4.08 -5.64 -1.75
CA ILE A 71 -4.39 -4.83 -0.57
C ILE A 71 -5.81 -4.29 -0.80
N HIS A 72 -6.76 -4.68 0.05
CA HIS A 72 -8.11 -4.14 -0.05
C HIS A 72 -8.14 -2.72 0.54
N THR A 73 -7.73 -2.56 1.80
CA THR A 73 -7.64 -1.25 2.43
C THR A 73 -6.29 -1.07 3.11
N LEU A 74 -5.67 0.08 2.84
CA LEU A 74 -4.55 0.58 3.61
C LEU A 74 -4.78 2.05 3.96
N GLU A 75 -4.86 2.37 5.24
CA GLU A 75 -5.09 3.76 5.66
C GLU A 75 -3.80 4.57 5.50
N GLN A 76 -2.69 4.13 6.13
CA GLN A 76 -1.49 4.95 6.19
C GLN A 76 -0.19 4.19 5.92
N CYS A 77 0.62 4.75 5.03
CA CYS A 77 2.03 4.40 4.89
C CYS A 77 2.94 5.63 4.99
N LEU A 78 3.77 5.67 6.03
CA LEU A 78 4.56 6.86 6.32
C LEU A 78 5.82 6.96 5.45
N ASN A 79 6.53 5.84 5.22
CA ASN A 79 7.85 5.91 4.60
C ASN A 79 7.95 5.23 3.22
N ARG A 80 7.87 3.90 3.13
CA ARG A 80 8.03 3.21 1.84
C ARG A 80 7.03 2.08 1.65
N MET A 81 6.33 2.15 0.54
CA MET A 81 5.48 1.08 0.03
C MET A 81 5.94 0.64 -1.35
N GLN A 82 5.98 -0.67 -1.56
CA GLN A 82 6.12 -1.27 -2.88
C GLN A 82 5.05 -2.34 -3.04
N THR A 83 4.24 -2.23 -4.08
CA THR A 83 3.17 -3.19 -4.37
C THR A 83 3.27 -3.69 -5.79
N VAL A 84 3.21 -5.01 -5.96
CA VAL A 84 2.96 -5.65 -7.25
C VAL A 84 1.61 -6.34 -7.16
N GLY A 85 0.61 -5.79 -7.86
CA GLY A 85 -0.76 -6.28 -7.82
C GLY A 85 -1.79 -5.16 -7.70
N LEU A 86 -2.80 -5.37 -6.86
CA LEU A 86 -3.94 -4.47 -6.76
C LEU A 86 -4.00 -3.80 -5.38
N ILE A 87 -4.26 -2.50 -5.38
CA ILE A 87 -4.64 -1.71 -4.22
C ILE A 87 -6.05 -1.22 -4.48
N HIS A 88 -7.01 -1.64 -3.67
CA HIS A 88 -8.38 -1.16 -3.84
C HIS A 88 -8.53 0.25 -3.25
N THR A 89 -8.15 0.42 -2.00
CA THR A 89 -8.13 1.74 -1.36
C THR A 89 -6.80 1.96 -0.65
N LEU A 90 -6.23 3.14 -0.89
CA LEU A 90 -5.15 3.69 -0.09
C LEU A 90 -5.48 5.14 0.26
N GLU A 91 -5.59 5.44 1.55
CA GLU A 91 -5.93 6.81 1.96
C GLU A 91 -4.67 7.69 1.87
N GLN A 92 -3.59 7.32 2.56
CA GLN A 92 -2.44 8.21 2.70
C GLN A 92 -1.10 7.50 2.50
N CYS A 93 -0.28 8.09 1.64
CA CYS A 93 1.15 7.80 1.55
C CYS A 93 2.00 9.06 1.67
N PHE A 94 2.81 9.13 2.72
CA PHE A 94 3.54 10.35 3.06
C PHE A 94 4.84 10.52 2.28
N ASN A 95 5.59 9.44 2.03
CA ASN A 95 6.94 9.59 1.48
C ASN A 95 7.14 8.92 0.12
N ARG A 96 7.11 7.58 0.01
CA ARG A 96 7.37 6.90 -1.26
C ARG A 96 6.43 5.74 -1.49
N MET A 97 5.76 5.78 -2.63
CA MET A 97 4.97 4.69 -3.19
C MET A 97 5.50 4.27 -4.53
N GLN A 98 5.62 2.96 -4.73
CA GLN A 98 5.85 2.35 -6.03
C GLN A 98 4.84 1.23 -6.25
N THR A 99 4.07 1.31 -7.33
CA THR A 99 3.06 0.30 -7.66
C THR A 99 3.25 -0.19 -9.08
N VAL A 100 3.24 -1.51 -9.25
CA VAL A 100 3.08 -2.17 -10.55
C VAL A 100 1.75 -2.90 -10.52
N GLY A 101 0.77 -2.42 -11.27
CA GLY A 101 -0.58 -2.97 -11.29
C GLY A 101 -1.67 -1.91 -11.20
N LEU A 102 -2.70 -2.16 -10.40
CA LEU A 102 -3.91 -1.34 -10.35
C LEU A 102 -4.05 -0.66 -8.99
N ILE A 103 -4.33 0.64 -9.01
CA ILE A 103 -4.80 1.40 -7.86
C ILE A 103 -6.24 1.83 -8.19
N HIS A 104 -7.22 1.37 -7.43
CA HIS A 104 -8.60 1.79 -7.68
C HIS A 104 -8.82 3.17 -7.09
N THR A 105 -8.53 3.35 -5.81
CA THR A 105 -8.64 4.65 -5.15
C THR A 105 -7.36 4.99 -4.41
N LEU A 106 -6.87 6.20 -4.64
CA LEU A 106 -5.87 6.82 -3.79
C LEU A 106 -6.26 8.26 -3.48
N GLU A 107 -6.43 8.56 -2.19
CA GLU A 107 -6.79 9.90 -1.75
C GLU A 107 -5.55 10.81 -1.78
N GLN A 108 -4.48 10.46 -1.07
CA GLN A 108 -3.35 11.38 -0.88
C GLN A 108 -1.97 10.73 -1.03
N CYS A 109 -1.13 11.36 -1.86
CA CYS A 109 0.31 11.11 -1.87
C CYS A 109 1.10 12.41 -1.71
N LEU A 110 1.84 12.54 -0.61
CA LEU A 110 2.49 13.81 -0.26
C LEU A 110 3.82 14.03 -0.98
N ASN A 111 4.65 13.00 -1.16
CA ASN A 111 6.01 13.21 -1.66
C ASN A 111 6.30 12.55 -3.01
N ARG A 112 6.36 11.22 -3.10
CA ARG A 112 6.72 10.56 -4.36
C ARG A 112 5.84 9.36 -4.66
N MET A 113 5.28 9.37 -5.86
CA MET A 113 4.56 8.27 -6.46
C MET A 113 5.22 7.85 -7.77
N GLN A 114 5.35 6.54 -7.95
CA GLN A 114 5.63 5.93 -9.24
C GLN A 114 4.67 4.79 -9.48
N THR A 115 3.91 4.84 -10.59
CA THR A 115 2.97 3.79 -10.95
C THR A 115 3.22 3.30 -12.35
N VAL A 116 3.25 1.97 -12.53
CA VAL A 116 3.18 1.32 -13.83
C VAL A 116 1.87 0.53 -13.86
N GLY A 117 0.90 0.99 -14.64
CA GLY A 117 -0.42 0.37 -14.75
C GLY A 117 -1.57 1.37 -14.70
N LEU A 118 -2.64 1.02 -13.98
CA LEU A 118 -3.89 1.78 -13.95
C LEU A 118 -4.05 2.48 -12.60
N ILE A 119 -4.42 3.75 -12.63
CA ILE A 119 -4.98 4.48 -11.50
C ILE A 119 -6.42 4.86 -11.88
N HIS A 120 -7.42 4.33 -11.17
CA HIS A 120 -8.79 4.71 -11.46
C HIS A 120 -9.10 6.10 -10.88
N THR A 121 -8.81 6.32 -9.60
CA THR A 121 -8.99 7.62 -8.97
C THR A 121 -7.75 8.00 -8.16
N LEU A 122 -7.23 9.21 -8.42
CA LEU A 122 -6.26 9.90 -7.59
C LEU A 122 -6.78 11.28 -7.23
N GLU A 123 -7.03 11.54 -5.95
CA GLU A 123 -7.52 12.85 -5.52
C GLU A 123 -6.35 13.84 -5.46
N GLN A 124 -5.30 13.57 -4.69
CA GLN A 124 -4.23 14.54 -4.46
C GLN A 124 -2.83 13.94 -4.55
N CYS A 125 -1.96 14.60 -5.33
CA CYS A 125 -0.52 14.43 -5.24
C CYS A 125 0.19 15.77 -5.05
N LEU A 126 0.92 15.91 -3.93
CA LEU A 126 1.48 17.21 -3.57
C LEU A 126 2.83 17.51 -4.23
N ASN A 127 3.71 16.52 -4.44
CA ASN A 127 5.09 16.80 -4.88
C ASN A 127 5.47 16.14 -6.22
N ARG A 128 5.67 14.82 -6.29
CA ARG A 128 6.10 14.16 -7.53
C ARG A 128 5.26 12.94 -7.87
N MET A 129 4.72 12.94 -9.07
CA MET A 129 4.01 11.81 -9.68
C MET A 129 4.66 11.41 -11.00
N GLN A 130 4.92 10.12 -11.15
CA GLN A 130 5.31 9.51 -12.43
C GLN A 130 4.42 8.31 -12.71
N THR A 131 3.72 8.33 -13.84
CA THR A 131 2.83 7.23 -14.23
C THR A 131 3.16 6.76 -15.63
N VAL A 132 3.29 5.45 -15.81
CA VAL A 132 3.30 4.79 -17.11
C VAL A 132 2.04 3.94 -17.20
N GLY A 133 1.08 4.37 -18.02
CA GLY A 133 -0.23 3.71 -18.14
C GLY A 133 -1.38 4.70 -18.13
N LEU A 134 -2.51 4.33 -17.51
CA LEU A 134 -3.75 5.10 -17.59
C LEU A 134 -4.14 5.64 -16.22
N ILE A 135 -4.54 6.92 -16.20
CA ILE A 135 -5.20 7.56 -15.07
C ILE A 135 -6.62 7.91 -15.50
N HIS A 136 -7.63 7.32 -14.86
CA HIS A 136 -9.01 7.61 -15.23
C HIS A 136 -9.45 8.97 -14.67
N THR A 137 -9.22 9.21 -13.38
CA THR A 137 -9.52 10.49 -12.73
C THR A 137 -8.33 10.97 -11.92
N LEU A 138 -7.90 12.22 -12.16
CA LEU A 138 -6.95 12.96 -11.35
C LEU A 138 -7.56 14.31 -10.96
N GLU A 139 -7.75 14.54 -9.66
CA GLU A 139 -8.31 15.82 -9.19
C GLU A 139 -7.24 16.90 -9.07
N GLN A 140 -6.17 16.66 -8.31
CA GLN A 140 -5.15 17.67 -8.02
C GLN A 140 -3.72 17.11 -8.06
N CYS A 141 -2.85 17.85 -8.74
CA CYS A 141 -1.40 17.70 -8.63
C CYS A 141 -0.74 19.08 -8.51
N LEU A 142 0.13 19.29 -7.50
CA LEU A 142 0.62 20.63 -7.16
C LEU A 142 2.01 21.00 -7.69
N ASN A 143 2.85 20.03 -8.06
CA ASN A 143 4.28 20.30 -8.29
C ASN A 143 4.81 19.68 -9.58
N ARG A 144 4.97 18.36 -9.64
CA ARG A 144 5.56 17.69 -10.81
C ARG A 144 4.79 16.44 -11.19
N MET A 145 4.24 16.44 -12.39
CA MET A 145 3.59 15.28 -13.01
C MET A 145 4.33 14.89 -14.29
N GLN A 146 4.58 13.59 -14.44
CA GLN A 146 5.02 13.00 -15.70
C GLN A 146 4.17 11.77 -15.99
N THR A 147 3.41 11.80 -17.08
CA THR A 147 2.58 10.67 -17.50
C THR A 147 2.99 10.23 -18.90
N VAL A 148 3.33 8.95 -19.04
CA VAL A 148 3.48 8.27 -20.33
C VAL A 148 2.26 7.37 -20.49
N GLY A 149 1.25 7.89 -21.18
CA GLY A 149 -0.03 7.22 -21.38
C GLY A 149 -1.18 8.21 -21.40
N LEU A 150 -2.36 7.82 -20.90
CA LEU A 150 -3.58 8.61 -21.00
C LEU A 150 -4.07 9.07 -19.63
N ILE A 151 -4.53 10.32 -19.56
CA ILE A 151 -5.36 10.82 -18.46
C ILE A 151 -6.75 11.10 -19.02
N HIS A 152 -7.77 10.41 -18.53
CA HIS A 152 -9.15 10.57 -19.04
C HIS A 152 -9.81 11.84 -18.48
N LYS A 153 -9.69 12.09 -17.17
CA LYS A 153 -10.19 13.28 -16.51
C LYS A 153 -9.12 13.90 -15.63
N LEU A 154 -8.79 15.16 -15.92
CA LEU A 154 -7.89 15.99 -15.12
C LEU A 154 -8.63 17.26 -14.69
N CYS A 155 -8.74 17.53 -13.39
CA CYS A 155 -9.42 18.72 -12.89
C CYS A 155 -8.46 19.91 -12.75
N VAL A 156 -7.42 19.76 -11.92
CA VAL A 156 -6.45 20.84 -11.64
C VAL A 156 -5.03 20.30 -11.58
N CYS A 157 -4.11 20.97 -12.27
CA CYS A 157 -2.67 20.79 -12.08
C CYS A 157 -2.00 22.16 -12.00
N PHE A 158 -1.18 22.35 -10.97
CA PHE A 158 -0.27 23.50 -10.80
C PHE A 158 1.16 23.07 -11.11
#